data_AF-A0AA40GEN9-F1
#
_entry.id   AF-A0AA40GEN9-F1
#
_cell.length_a   1.000
_cell.length_b   1.000
_cell.length_c   1.000
_cell.angle_alpha   90.00
_cell.angle_beta   90.00
_cell.angle_gamma   90.00
#
_symmetry.space_group_name_H-M   'P 1'
#
loop_
_entity.id
_entity.type
_entity.pdbx_description
1 polymer ?
#
loop_
_entity_poly.entity_id
_entity_poly.type
_entity_poly.pdbx_seq_one_letter_code
_entity_poly.pdbx_strand_id
1 'polypeptide(L)'
;MLLDLSKRTNISMEKYNQAEQAILNSRTHLNHGSPSWFLGASHEMTEHAQNLSRKALRIETMAVMLVEALNMSSKEASSVLPSVAAISCPDSPTFLQVMNSCKNVNPRYRTHTGKCNNGLHPTWGAAMEAYVRFLPSDYVDGVSLPRTDLPSAREVSLRVHSGGSDVKHPYLMALTALFGQFLVHDLAHTPKMELPDGGKLKCCDVDYEHFHPECFPIRADNPVGCMEYSRSAPHLGNSLQVTEI
;
A
#
# COMPACT_ATOMS: atom_id res chain seq x y z
N MET A 1 -14.73 18.95 -17.28
CA MET A 1 -13.94 18.69 -16.05
C MET A 1 -13.45 17.25 -15.97
N LEU A 2 -14.31 16.24 -15.84
CA LEU A 2 -13.88 14.83 -15.70
C LEU A 2 -13.08 14.27 -16.89
N LEU A 3 -13.44 14.63 -18.14
CA LEU A 3 -12.66 14.23 -19.33
C LEU A 3 -11.26 14.87 -19.36
N ASP A 4 -11.14 16.11 -18.87
CA ASP A 4 -9.84 16.80 -18.76
C ASP A 4 -8.98 16.16 -17.67
N LEU A 5 -9.57 15.83 -16.51
CA LEU A 5 -8.91 15.07 -15.45
C LEU A 5 -8.40 13.72 -15.97
N SER A 6 -9.23 12.94 -16.65
CA SER A 6 -8.82 11.66 -17.24
C SER A 6 -7.63 11.81 -18.20
N LYS A 7 -7.64 12.85 -19.06
CA LYS A 7 -6.51 13.14 -19.96
C LYS A 7 -5.23 13.46 -19.19
N ARG A 8 -5.31 14.34 -18.18
CA ARG A 8 -4.15 14.70 -17.33
C ARG A 8 -3.61 13.51 -16.56
N THR A 9 -4.48 12.67 -16.01
CA THR A 9 -4.10 11.43 -15.34
C THR A 9 -3.37 10.49 -16.29
N ASN A 10 -3.84 10.32 -17.53
CA ASN A 10 -3.14 9.48 -18.50
C ASN A 10 -1.71 9.96 -18.75
N ILE A 11 -1.53 11.28 -18.92
CA ILE A 11 -0.21 11.89 -19.09
C ILE A 11 0.67 11.65 -17.86
N SER A 12 0.11 11.78 -16.64
CA SER A 12 0.82 11.53 -15.40
C SER A 12 1.25 10.05 -15.27
N MET A 13 0.36 9.12 -15.58
CA MET A 13 0.67 7.68 -15.56
C MET A 13 1.68 7.28 -16.63
N GLU A 14 1.67 7.94 -17.79
CA GLU A 14 2.69 7.73 -18.82
C GLU A 14 4.07 8.18 -18.33
N LYS A 15 4.17 9.35 -17.68
CA LYS A 15 5.41 9.82 -17.05
C LYS A 15 5.88 8.88 -15.94
N TYR A 16 4.96 8.37 -15.12
CA TYR A 16 5.26 7.38 -14.09
C TYR A 16 5.88 6.12 -14.70
N ASN A 17 5.29 5.57 -15.77
CA ASN A 17 5.84 4.41 -16.47
C ASN A 17 7.20 4.70 -17.10
N GLN A 18 7.40 5.90 -17.67
CA GLN A 18 8.70 6.31 -18.20
C GLN A 18 9.78 6.38 -17.11
N ALA A 19 9.44 6.88 -15.92
CA ALA A 19 10.34 6.90 -14.77
C ALA A 19 10.72 5.48 -14.31
N GLU A 20 9.74 4.56 -14.21
CA GLU A 20 10.02 3.14 -13.92
C GLU A 20 11.01 2.54 -14.93
N GLN A 21 10.82 2.81 -16.24
CA GLN A 21 11.72 2.33 -17.28
C GLN A 21 13.13 2.94 -17.19
N ALA A 22 13.25 4.23 -16.87
CA ALA A 22 14.55 4.87 -16.65
C ALA A 22 15.30 4.24 -15.46
N ILE A 23 14.59 3.91 -14.38
CA ILE A 23 15.15 3.23 -13.20
C ILE A 23 15.62 1.82 -13.55
N LEU A 24 14.82 1.06 -14.30
CA LEU A 24 15.19 -0.28 -14.78
C LEU A 24 16.45 -0.24 -15.64
N ASN A 25 16.53 0.71 -16.59
CA ASN A 25 17.68 0.83 -17.50
C ASN A 25 18.96 1.29 -16.79
N SER A 26 18.84 2.12 -15.76
CA SER A 26 19.98 2.61 -14.95
C SER A 26 20.44 1.60 -13.88
N ARG A 27 19.68 0.52 -13.65
CA ARG A 27 19.90 -0.46 -12.55
C ARG A 27 19.88 0.19 -11.17
N THR A 28 19.07 1.23 -11.00
CA THR A 28 18.91 1.93 -9.71
C THR A 28 17.88 1.20 -8.85
N HIS A 29 18.24 0.00 -8.41
CA HIS A 29 17.43 -0.86 -7.54
C HIS A 29 18.31 -1.40 -6.41
N LEU A 30 17.68 -1.95 -5.37
CA LEU A 30 18.44 -2.55 -4.27
C LEU A 30 19.25 -3.74 -4.76
N ASN A 31 20.47 -3.85 -4.23
CA ASN A 31 21.34 -5.00 -4.48
C ASN A 31 20.79 -6.24 -3.76
N HIS A 32 20.70 -7.35 -4.48
CA HIS A 32 20.28 -8.62 -3.90
C HIS A 32 21.18 -9.00 -2.69
N GLY A 33 20.56 -9.38 -1.58
CA GLY A 33 21.25 -9.79 -0.36
C GLY A 33 21.56 -8.65 0.62
N SER A 34 21.26 -7.38 0.32
CA SER A 34 21.30 -6.33 1.33
C SER A 34 20.16 -6.50 2.37
N PRO A 35 20.31 -6.01 3.61
CA PRO A 35 19.22 -6.04 4.58
C PRO A 35 17.93 -5.36 4.09
N SER A 36 18.06 -4.25 3.37
CA SER A 36 16.93 -3.54 2.77
C SER A 36 16.27 -4.35 1.65
N TRP A 37 17.05 -5.10 0.87
CA TRP A 37 16.51 -6.00 -0.14
C TRP A 37 15.68 -7.11 0.50
N PHE A 38 16.15 -7.74 1.58
CA PHE A 38 15.37 -8.76 2.30
C PHE A 38 14.09 -8.18 2.93
N LEU A 39 14.14 -6.94 3.42
CA LEU A 39 12.93 -6.25 3.89
C LEU A 39 11.92 -6.07 2.73
N GLY A 40 12.38 -5.69 1.54
CA GLY A 40 11.53 -5.62 0.34
C GLY A 40 10.99 -6.98 -0.08
N ALA A 41 11.84 -8.01 -0.10
CA ALA A 41 11.47 -9.38 -0.49
C ALA A 41 10.44 -10.03 0.46
N SER A 42 10.54 -9.75 1.77
CA SER A 42 9.52 -10.20 2.74
C SER A 42 8.12 -9.60 2.52
N HIS A 43 8.02 -8.53 1.71
CA HIS A 43 6.78 -7.84 1.35
C HIS A 43 6.55 -7.86 -0.16
N GLU A 44 7.00 -8.93 -0.84
CA GLU A 44 6.88 -9.06 -2.29
C GLU A 44 5.43 -9.03 -2.78
N MET A 45 5.26 -8.54 -4.00
CA MET A 45 3.98 -8.38 -4.65
C MET A 45 3.76 -9.48 -5.71
N THR A 46 2.57 -10.09 -5.73
CA THR A 46 2.21 -11.00 -6.82
C THR A 46 1.85 -10.19 -8.08
N GLU A 47 1.89 -10.82 -9.26
CA GLU A 47 1.45 -10.17 -10.51
C GLU A 47 0.01 -9.62 -10.40
N HIS A 48 -0.87 -10.34 -9.70
CA HIS A 48 -2.23 -9.89 -9.45
C HIS A 48 -2.25 -8.60 -8.60
N ALA A 49 -1.39 -8.52 -7.58
CA ALA A 49 -1.27 -7.35 -6.73
C ALA A 49 -0.64 -6.16 -7.46
N GLN A 50 0.35 -6.40 -8.34
CA GLN A 50 0.93 -5.37 -9.21
C GLN A 50 -0.13 -4.75 -10.13
N ASN A 51 -0.98 -5.58 -10.75
CA ASN A 51 -2.03 -5.10 -11.63
C ASN A 51 -3.08 -4.28 -10.86
N LEU A 52 -3.43 -4.71 -9.65
CA LEU A 52 -4.37 -4.01 -8.78
C LEU A 52 -3.80 -2.67 -8.31
N SER A 53 -2.53 -2.63 -7.92
CA SER A 53 -1.86 -1.41 -7.45
C SER A 53 -1.71 -0.38 -8.56
N ARG A 54 -1.40 -0.79 -9.81
CA ARG A 54 -1.40 0.13 -10.97
C ARG A 54 -2.75 0.78 -11.22
N LYS A 55 -3.85 0.04 -11.07
CA LYS A 55 -5.20 0.62 -11.13
C LYS A 55 -5.42 1.60 -9.99
N ALA A 56 -4.99 1.26 -8.78
CA ALA A 56 -5.14 2.11 -7.60
C ALA A 56 -4.35 3.42 -7.72
N LEU A 57 -3.10 3.37 -8.19
CA LEU A 57 -2.27 4.56 -8.45
C LEU A 57 -2.93 5.55 -9.42
N ARG A 58 -3.64 5.03 -10.42
CA ARG A 58 -4.39 5.90 -11.37
C ARG A 58 -5.53 6.64 -10.66
N ILE A 59 -6.26 5.96 -9.78
CA ILE A 59 -7.35 6.58 -9.01
C ILE A 59 -6.78 7.56 -7.99
N GLU A 60 -5.71 7.19 -7.30
CA GLU A 60 -4.99 8.07 -6.38
C GLU A 60 -4.56 9.36 -7.09
N THR A 61 -3.94 9.24 -8.27
CA THR A 61 -3.54 10.39 -9.10
C THR A 61 -4.74 11.27 -9.49
N MET A 62 -5.87 10.66 -9.88
CA MET A 62 -7.10 11.41 -10.17
C MET A 62 -7.62 12.15 -8.94
N ALA A 63 -7.59 11.52 -7.77
CA ALA A 63 -8.06 12.10 -6.53
C ALA A 63 -7.19 13.30 -6.12
N VAL A 64 -5.85 13.18 -6.20
CA VAL A 64 -4.93 14.30 -5.96
C VAL A 64 -5.20 15.46 -6.92
N MET A 65 -5.32 15.19 -8.23
CA MET A 65 -5.62 16.24 -9.22
C MET A 65 -6.97 16.91 -8.98
N LEU A 66 -7.97 16.18 -8.47
CA LEU A 66 -9.28 16.73 -8.13
C LEU A 66 -9.20 17.65 -6.92
N VAL A 67 -8.48 17.23 -5.87
CA VAL A 67 -8.22 18.04 -4.66
C VAL A 67 -7.52 19.34 -5.03
N GLU A 68 -6.50 19.28 -5.88
CA GLU A 68 -5.79 20.46 -6.39
C GLU A 68 -6.71 21.36 -7.23
N ALA A 69 -7.45 20.79 -8.18
CA ALA A 69 -8.30 21.55 -9.09
C ALA A 69 -9.46 22.26 -8.37
N LEU A 70 -9.93 21.69 -7.26
CA LEU A 70 -11.01 22.24 -6.43
C LEU A 70 -10.48 23.03 -5.22
N ASN A 71 -9.16 23.12 -5.05
CA ASN A 71 -8.51 23.78 -3.92
C ASN A 71 -9.06 23.31 -2.56
N MET A 72 -9.24 21.99 -2.43
CA MET A 72 -9.76 21.36 -1.22
C MET A 72 -8.69 21.33 -0.12
N SER A 73 -9.12 21.58 1.12
CA SER A 73 -8.33 21.22 2.29
C SER A 73 -8.29 19.69 2.47
N SER A 74 -7.28 19.18 3.19
CA SER A 74 -7.18 17.75 3.50
C SER A 74 -8.45 17.19 4.16
N LYS A 75 -9.08 17.95 5.07
CA LYS A 75 -10.33 17.54 5.72
C LYS A 75 -11.50 17.42 4.74
N GLU A 76 -11.61 18.35 3.80
CA GLU A 76 -12.65 18.30 2.76
C GLU A 76 -12.40 17.12 1.81
N ALA A 77 -11.16 16.93 1.37
CA ALA A 77 -10.76 15.82 0.52
C ALA A 77 -11.12 14.47 1.15
N SER A 78 -10.72 14.23 2.40
CA SER A 78 -11.01 12.99 3.11
C SER A 78 -12.50 12.74 3.34
N SER A 79 -13.32 13.80 3.42
CA SER A 79 -14.77 13.67 3.55
C SER A 79 -15.48 13.44 2.22
N VAL A 80 -15.01 14.03 1.13
CA VAL A 80 -15.72 14.07 -0.17
C VAL A 80 -15.32 12.92 -1.09
N LEU A 81 -14.02 12.59 -1.15
CA LEU A 81 -13.48 11.61 -2.10
C LEU A 81 -14.11 10.21 -1.99
N PRO A 82 -14.36 9.65 -0.78
CA PRO A 82 -15.00 8.34 -0.66
C PRO A 82 -16.37 8.28 -1.37
N SER A 83 -17.15 9.36 -1.34
CA SER A 83 -18.45 9.45 -2.01
C SER A 83 -18.35 9.53 -3.53
N VAL A 84 -17.27 10.10 -4.05
CA VAL A 84 -17.03 10.25 -5.50
C VAL A 84 -16.46 8.97 -6.11
N ALA A 85 -15.59 8.25 -5.37
CA ALA A 85 -14.94 7.03 -5.82
C ALA A 85 -15.93 5.89 -6.14
N ALA A 86 -17.06 5.82 -5.44
CA ALA A 86 -18.12 4.84 -5.65
C ALA A 86 -18.78 4.90 -7.05
N ILE A 87 -18.64 6.02 -7.77
CA ILE A 87 -19.32 6.28 -9.04
C ILE A 87 -18.44 5.95 -10.26
N SER A 88 -17.11 5.93 -10.11
CA SER A 88 -16.19 6.06 -11.26
C SER A 88 -15.33 4.83 -11.60
N CYS A 89 -15.57 3.66 -10.98
CA CYS A 89 -14.77 2.43 -11.22
C CYS A 89 -15.54 1.35 -12.00
N PRO A 90 -15.56 1.41 -13.36
CA PRO A 90 -16.29 0.44 -14.17
C PRO A 90 -15.68 -0.98 -14.17
N ASP A 91 -14.41 -1.13 -13.78
CA ASP A 91 -13.66 -2.40 -13.78
C ASP A 91 -13.76 -3.19 -12.46
N SER A 92 -14.43 -2.65 -11.44
CA SER A 92 -14.61 -3.38 -10.17
C SER A 92 -15.73 -4.41 -10.33
N PRO A 93 -15.51 -5.68 -9.95
CA PRO A 93 -16.56 -6.68 -10.05
C PRO A 93 -17.76 -6.23 -9.23
N THR A 94 -18.92 -6.13 -9.88
CA THR A 94 -20.16 -5.75 -9.20
C THR A 94 -20.50 -6.77 -8.12
N PHE A 95 -21.17 -6.32 -7.05
CA PHE A 95 -21.67 -7.21 -6.00
C PHE A 95 -22.37 -8.46 -6.55
N LEU A 96 -23.20 -8.29 -7.58
CA LEU A 96 -23.94 -9.38 -8.24
C LEU A 96 -23.02 -10.39 -8.93
N GLN A 97 -21.95 -9.93 -9.58
CA GLN A 97 -20.96 -10.84 -10.21
C GLN A 97 -20.25 -11.68 -9.14
N VAL A 98 -19.84 -11.06 -8.04
CA VAL A 98 -19.18 -11.77 -6.93
C VAL A 98 -20.15 -12.79 -6.32
N MET A 99 -21.38 -12.40 -6.02
CA MET A 99 -22.40 -13.31 -5.47
C MET A 99 -22.69 -14.50 -6.39
N ASN A 100 -22.77 -14.28 -7.70
CA ASN A 100 -22.98 -15.37 -8.66
C ASN A 100 -21.79 -16.34 -8.70
N SER A 101 -20.56 -15.85 -8.53
CA SER A 101 -19.38 -16.72 -8.48
C SER A 101 -19.41 -17.67 -7.27
N CYS A 102 -20.00 -17.25 -6.15
CA CYS A 102 -20.13 -18.06 -4.94
C CYS A 102 -21.06 -19.27 -5.10
N LYS A 103 -21.98 -19.25 -6.07
CA LYS A 103 -22.87 -20.40 -6.34
C LYS A 103 -22.11 -21.65 -6.79
N ASN A 104 -20.92 -21.46 -7.36
CA ASN A 104 -20.06 -22.55 -7.85
C ASN A 104 -19.07 -23.05 -6.79
N VAL A 105 -19.07 -22.46 -5.58
CA VAL A 105 -18.18 -22.85 -4.49
C VAL A 105 -18.80 -23.98 -3.70
N ASN A 106 -18.01 -25.03 -3.41
CA ASN A 106 -18.45 -26.09 -2.52
C ASN A 106 -18.47 -25.58 -1.06
N PRO A 107 -19.64 -25.48 -0.39
CA PRO A 107 -19.75 -24.91 0.94
C PRO A 107 -19.10 -25.76 2.03
N ARG A 108 -18.73 -27.02 1.74
CA ARG A 108 -18.05 -27.90 2.70
C ARG A 108 -16.63 -27.45 3.02
N TYR A 109 -15.97 -26.74 2.11
CA TYR A 109 -14.55 -26.40 2.23
C TYR A 109 -14.33 -24.90 2.09
N ARG A 110 -13.30 -24.38 2.74
CA ARG A 110 -12.87 -22.99 2.57
C ARG A 110 -12.26 -22.82 1.19
N THR A 111 -12.52 -21.67 0.57
CA THR A 111 -11.79 -21.26 -0.63
C THR A 111 -10.37 -20.83 -0.23
N HIS A 112 -9.39 -21.07 -1.09
CA HIS A 112 -8.01 -20.64 -0.85
C HIS A 112 -7.86 -19.12 -0.77
N THR A 113 -8.78 -18.37 -1.37
CA THR A 113 -8.82 -16.90 -1.32
C THR A 113 -9.59 -16.35 -0.13
N GLY A 114 -10.31 -17.18 0.63
CA GLY A 114 -11.26 -16.72 1.66
C GLY A 114 -12.59 -16.17 1.12
N LYS A 115 -12.75 -16.01 -0.21
CA LYS A 115 -14.00 -15.54 -0.82
C LYS A 115 -15.18 -16.47 -0.52
N CYS A 116 -16.36 -15.87 -0.41
CA CYS A 116 -17.63 -16.53 -0.12
C CYS A 116 -17.73 -17.16 1.29
N ASN A 117 -16.80 -16.84 2.21
CA ASN A 117 -16.92 -17.28 3.60
C ASN A 117 -18.14 -16.65 4.28
N ASN A 118 -18.36 -15.35 4.05
CA ASN A 118 -19.58 -14.66 4.45
C ASN A 118 -20.59 -14.68 3.29
N GLY A 119 -21.79 -15.22 3.54
CA GLY A 119 -22.83 -15.40 2.52
C GLY A 119 -23.52 -14.10 2.06
N LEU A 120 -23.43 -13.03 2.84
CA LEU A 120 -23.97 -11.71 2.50
C LEU A 120 -22.90 -10.79 1.90
N HIS A 121 -21.66 -10.91 2.37
CA HIS A 121 -20.53 -10.09 1.94
C HIS A 121 -19.36 -10.99 1.51
N PRO A 122 -19.38 -11.56 0.29
CA PRO A 122 -18.42 -12.58 -0.10
C PRO A 122 -16.94 -12.19 -0.11
N THR A 123 -16.61 -10.90 -0.10
CA THR A 123 -15.22 -10.41 -0.09
C THR A 123 -14.70 -10.13 1.32
N TRP A 124 -15.54 -10.20 2.37
CA TRP A 124 -15.08 -9.93 3.73
C TRP A 124 -14.07 -10.99 4.19
N GLY A 125 -12.86 -10.52 4.52
CA GLY A 125 -11.75 -11.38 4.93
C GLY A 125 -11.11 -12.17 3.78
N ALA A 126 -11.49 -11.90 2.53
CA ALA A 126 -10.80 -12.48 1.39
C ALA A 126 -9.41 -11.85 1.21
N ALA A 127 -8.46 -12.64 0.71
CA ALA A 127 -7.17 -12.15 0.28
C ALA A 127 -7.32 -11.17 -0.90
N MET A 128 -6.34 -10.30 -1.08
CA MET A 128 -6.32 -9.27 -2.14
C MET A 128 -7.42 -8.20 -2.02
N GLU A 129 -7.91 -7.96 -0.81
CA GLU A 129 -8.87 -6.90 -0.50
C GLU A 129 -8.19 -5.82 0.35
N ALA A 130 -8.74 -4.59 0.35
CA ALA A 130 -8.20 -3.53 1.19
C ALA A 130 -8.46 -3.81 2.68
N TYR A 131 -7.54 -3.35 3.53
CA TYR A 131 -7.76 -3.33 4.98
C TYR A 131 -8.99 -2.49 5.34
N VAL A 132 -9.80 -3.01 6.27
CA VAL A 132 -10.86 -2.23 6.91
C VAL A 132 -10.23 -1.08 7.70
N ARG A 133 -10.78 0.12 7.55
CA ARG A 133 -10.40 1.28 8.34
C ARG A 133 -11.43 1.50 9.45
N PHE A 134 -11.01 1.39 10.71
CA PHE A 134 -11.85 1.73 11.86
C PHE A 134 -11.96 3.25 12.09
N LEU A 135 -10.99 4.01 11.60
CA LEU A 135 -10.99 5.47 11.59
C LEU A 135 -10.63 5.97 10.19
N PRO A 136 -11.12 7.16 9.78
CA PRO A 136 -10.69 7.78 8.54
C PRO A 136 -9.16 7.91 8.45
N SER A 137 -8.61 7.81 7.24
CA SER A 137 -7.19 8.06 7.00
C SER A 137 -6.82 9.52 7.23
N ASP A 138 -5.60 9.76 7.73
CA ASP A 138 -5.05 11.10 7.98
C ASP A 138 -3.78 11.31 7.15
N TYR A 139 -3.93 11.92 5.98
CA TYR A 139 -2.84 12.26 5.06
C TYR A 139 -2.73 13.79 4.91
N VAL A 140 -1.54 14.29 4.57
CA VAL A 140 -1.27 15.74 4.45
C VAL A 140 -2.17 16.40 3.42
N ASP A 141 -2.36 15.73 2.29
CA ASP A 141 -3.22 16.13 1.17
C ASP A 141 -4.66 15.60 1.30
N GLY A 142 -4.95 14.81 2.34
CA GLY A 142 -6.22 14.12 2.53
C GLY A 142 -6.44 12.93 1.60
N VAL A 143 -5.41 12.53 0.82
CA VAL A 143 -5.49 11.46 -0.19
C VAL A 143 -4.46 10.37 0.06
N SER A 144 -3.17 10.68 -0.04
CA SER A 144 -2.12 9.65 0.01
C SER A 144 -0.77 10.11 0.56
N LEU A 145 -0.45 11.42 0.55
CA LEU A 145 0.85 11.91 0.99
C LEU A 145 1.02 11.71 2.51
N PRO A 146 2.01 10.89 2.96
CA PRO A 146 2.26 10.69 4.39
C PRO A 146 2.64 11.99 5.10
N ARG A 147 2.38 12.06 6.41
CA ARG A 147 2.73 13.21 7.25
C ARG A 147 4.24 13.44 7.31
N THR A 148 4.64 14.69 7.15
CA THR A 148 6.05 15.13 7.12
C THR A 148 6.40 16.12 8.23
N ASP A 149 5.40 16.62 8.96
CA ASP A 149 5.52 17.56 10.09
C ASP A 149 5.85 16.86 11.42
N LEU A 150 6.52 15.71 11.37
CA LEU A 150 6.77 14.81 12.49
C LEU A 150 8.26 14.51 12.65
N PRO A 151 8.73 14.15 13.87
CA PRO A 151 10.07 13.63 14.06
C PRO A 151 10.34 12.42 13.17
N SER A 152 11.59 12.24 12.77
CA SER A 152 11.99 11.05 12.02
C SER A 152 11.64 9.77 12.80
N ALA A 153 11.15 8.75 12.09
CA ALA A 153 10.94 7.43 12.69
C ALA A 153 12.24 6.85 13.31
N ARG A 154 13.41 7.19 12.74
CA ARG A 154 14.70 6.79 13.31
C ARG A 154 15.03 7.56 14.59
N GLU A 155 14.72 8.84 14.66
CA GLU A 155 14.89 9.64 15.88
C GLU A 155 14.05 9.09 17.03
N VAL A 156 12.77 8.76 16.76
CA VAL A 156 11.89 8.12 17.75
C VAL A 156 12.43 6.75 18.16
N SER A 157 12.86 5.93 17.19
CA SER A 157 13.49 4.63 17.48
C SER A 157 14.70 4.76 18.41
N LEU A 158 15.58 5.74 18.19
CA LEU A 158 16.76 5.97 19.01
C LEU A 158 16.42 6.49 20.42
N ARG A 159 15.43 7.37 20.55
CA ARG A 159 15.10 7.99 21.84
C ARG A 159 14.15 7.15 22.71
N VAL A 160 13.25 6.39 22.09
CA VAL A 160 12.19 5.64 22.79
C VAL A 160 12.50 4.14 22.84
N HIS A 161 13.08 3.60 21.77
CA HIS A 161 13.34 2.17 21.62
C HIS A 161 14.83 1.85 21.63
N SER A 162 15.61 2.53 22.49
CA SER A 162 17.08 2.53 22.50
C SER A 162 17.74 1.18 22.83
N GLY A 163 17.03 0.05 22.68
CA GLY A 163 17.57 -1.30 22.86
C GLY A 163 18.06 -1.50 24.29
N GLY A 164 17.15 -1.38 25.27
CA GLY A 164 17.44 -1.68 26.66
C GLY A 164 18.02 -3.08 26.86
N SER A 165 18.35 -3.42 28.11
CA SER A 165 18.95 -4.73 28.42
C SER A 165 18.14 -5.89 27.84
N ASP A 166 18.83 -6.89 27.29
CA ASP A 166 18.23 -8.14 26.83
C ASP A 166 17.72 -8.94 28.04
N VAL A 167 16.52 -8.61 28.49
CA VAL A 167 15.88 -9.19 29.67
C VAL A 167 14.98 -10.33 29.22
N LYS A 168 15.31 -11.54 29.67
CA LYS A 168 14.47 -12.72 29.45
C LYS A 168 13.16 -12.56 30.19
N HIS A 169 12.06 -12.83 29.49
CA HIS A 169 10.74 -12.86 30.13
C HIS A 169 10.65 -14.08 31.07
N PRO A 170 10.20 -13.91 32.33
CA PRO A 170 10.23 -14.99 33.34
C PRO A 170 9.32 -16.18 33.02
N TYR A 171 8.32 -15.99 32.15
CA TYR A 171 7.28 -16.99 31.88
C TYR A 171 7.07 -17.33 30.39
N LEU A 172 7.73 -16.61 29.47
CA LEU A 172 7.48 -16.78 28.04
C LEU A 172 8.69 -17.42 27.37
N MET A 173 8.42 -18.38 26.49
CA MET A 173 9.43 -19.02 25.66
C MET A 173 9.68 -18.17 24.41
N ALA A 174 10.87 -18.27 23.82
CA ALA A 174 11.17 -17.64 22.53
C ALA A 174 10.17 -18.06 21.43
N LEU A 175 9.62 -19.28 21.53
CA LEU A 175 8.56 -19.77 20.64
C LEU A 175 7.33 -18.85 20.61
N THR A 176 7.02 -18.14 21.69
CA THR A 176 5.89 -17.20 21.72
C THR A 176 6.05 -16.10 20.66
N ALA A 177 7.24 -15.54 20.49
CA ALA A 177 7.50 -14.52 19.48
C ALA A 177 7.42 -15.09 18.05
N LEU A 178 7.98 -16.29 17.84
CA LEU A 178 7.95 -16.97 16.54
C LEU A 178 6.52 -17.38 16.14
N PHE A 179 5.74 -17.89 17.09
CA PHE A 179 4.34 -18.22 16.86
C PHE A 179 3.50 -16.97 16.57
N GLY A 180 3.81 -15.85 17.22
CA GLY A 180 3.22 -14.55 16.87
C GLY A 180 3.50 -14.16 15.42
N GLN A 181 4.74 -14.28 14.94
CA GLN A 181 5.08 -14.03 13.54
C GLN A 181 4.34 -14.99 12.58
N PHE A 182 4.29 -16.28 12.92
CA PHE A 182 3.55 -17.28 12.15
C PHE A 182 2.07 -16.90 11.99
N LEU A 183 1.41 -16.49 13.07
CA LEU A 183 0.02 -16.05 13.04
C LEU A 183 -0.16 -14.76 12.20
N VAL A 184 0.72 -13.77 12.37
CA VAL A 184 0.62 -12.52 11.58
C VAL A 184 0.77 -12.80 10.10
N HIS A 185 1.67 -13.70 9.70
CA HIS A 185 1.86 -14.08 8.29
C HIS A 185 0.67 -14.86 7.69
N ASP A 186 -0.16 -15.51 8.50
CA ASP A 186 -1.42 -16.13 8.05
C ASP A 186 -2.55 -15.10 7.91
N LEU A 187 -2.53 -14.06 8.75
CA LEU A 187 -3.61 -13.06 8.81
C LEU A 187 -3.44 -11.91 7.82
N ALA A 188 -2.21 -11.45 7.57
CA ALA A 188 -1.97 -10.21 6.85
C ALA A 188 -0.65 -10.20 6.09
N HIS A 189 -0.69 -9.66 4.88
CA HIS A 189 0.49 -9.35 4.07
C HIS A 189 0.26 -8.02 3.37
N THR A 190 1.14 -7.05 3.59
CA THR A 190 1.06 -5.73 2.95
C THR A 190 2.16 -5.61 1.91
N PRO A 191 1.87 -5.83 0.62
CA PRO A 191 2.91 -5.75 -0.40
C PRO A 191 3.51 -4.33 -0.45
N LYS A 192 4.82 -4.26 -0.68
CA LYS A 192 5.52 -2.99 -0.93
C LYS A 192 5.59 -2.71 -2.42
N MET A 193 5.64 -1.42 -2.77
CA MET A 193 5.90 -1.04 -4.15
C MET A 193 7.29 -1.51 -4.58
N GLU A 194 7.31 -2.07 -5.79
CA GLU A 194 8.45 -2.66 -6.47
C GLU A 194 8.38 -2.29 -7.96
N LEU A 195 9.48 -2.46 -8.66
CA LEU A 195 9.60 -2.24 -10.09
C LEU A 195 8.77 -3.27 -10.88
N PRO A 196 8.43 -3.00 -12.15
CA PRO A 196 7.67 -3.91 -13.00
C PRO A 196 8.24 -5.33 -13.12
N ASP A 197 9.54 -5.51 -12.96
CA ASP A 197 10.25 -6.79 -13.03
C ASP A 197 10.39 -7.49 -11.66
N GLY A 198 9.78 -6.95 -10.61
CA GLY A 198 9.92 -7.41 -9.23
C GLY A 198 11.14 -6.84 -8.49
N GLY A 199 11.94 -5.98 -9.14
CA GLY A 199 13.09 -5.31 -8.54
C GLY A 199 12.69 -4.42 -7.36
N LYS A 200 13.43 -4.50 -6.24
CA LYS A 200 13.11 -3.72 -5.03
C LYS A 200 13.67 -2.30 -5.16
N LEU A 201 12.84 -1.30 -4.86
CA LEU A 201 13.17 0.12 -5.04
C LEU A 201 14.33 0.57 -4.15
N LYS A 202 15.31 1.28 -4.74
CA LYS A 202 16.33 2.02 -4.01
C LYS A 202 15.84 3.45 -3.81
N CYS A 203 15.88 3.93 -2.58
CA CYS A 203 15.32 5.22 -2.15
C CYS A 203 16.35 6.13 -1.47
N CYS A 204 17.51 5.59 -1.07
CA CYS A 204 18.63 6.36 -0.54
C CYS A 204 19.72 6.56 -1.59
N ASP A 205 20.37 7.73 -1.58
CA ASP A 205 21.48 8.06 -2.49
C ASP A 205 21.12 7.79 -3.95
N VAL A 206 20.01 8.39 -4.38
CA VAL A 206 19.47 8.31 -5.73
C VAL A 206 19.29 9.71 -6.27
N ASP A 207 19.77 9.94 -7.50
CA ASP A 207 19.59 11.20 -8.21
C ASP A 207 18.11 11.44 -8.51
N TYR A 208 17.71 12.71 -8.62
CA TYR A 208 16.32 13.10 -8.79
C TYR A 208 15.64 12.41 -10.00
N GLU A 209 16.38 12.24 -11.10
CA GLU A 209 15.90 11.61 -12.33
C GLU A 209 15.55 10.12 -12.18
N HIS A 210 16.13 9.45 -11.18
CA HIS A 210 15.91 8.03 -10.89
C HIS A 210 15.16 7.82 -9.56
N PHE A 211 14.71 8.89 -8.90
CA PHE A 211 13.98 8.79 -7.65
C PHE A 211 12.55 8.35 -7.91
N HIS A 212 12.17 7.18 -7.40
CA HIS A 212 10.84 6.62 -7.62
C HIS A 212 9.78 7.34 -6.76
N PRO A 213 8.60 7.71 -7.29
CA PRO A 213 7.55 8.41 -6.51
C PRO A 213 7.08 7.66 -5.26
N GLU A 214 7.13 6.32 -5.28
CA GLU A 214 6.76 5.48 -4.13
C GLU A 214 7.88 5.29 -3.10
N CYS A 215 9.02 5.97 -3.27
CA CYS A 215 10.05 6.04 -2.24
C CYS A 215 9.66 7.04 -1.15
N PHE A 216 9.84 6.62 0.11
CA PHE A 216 9.66 7.49 1.27
C PHE A 216 10.77 7.21 2.31
N PRO A 217 12.03 7.53 1.97
CA PRO A 217 13.18 7.13 2.77
C PRO A 217 13.13 7.71 4.18
N ILE A 218 13.60 6.93 5.16
CA ILE A 218 13.64 7.37 6.54
C ILE A 218 14.94 8.15 6.76
N ARG A 219 14.82 9.45 7.01
CA ARG A 219 15.96 10.29 7.39
C ARG A 219 16.54 9.83 8.72
N ALA A 220 17.85 9.66 8.80
CA ALA A 220 18.57 9.28 10.00
C ALA A 220 19.72 10.24 10.26
N ASP A 221 20.09 10.44 11.53
CA ASP A 221 21.31 11.18 11.85
C ASP A 221 22.56 10.35 11.50
N ASN A 222 23.70 11.03 11.36
CA ASN A 222 24.99 10.40 11.04
C ASN A 222 25.36 9.35 12.11
N PRO A 223 25.93 8.18 11.73
CA PRO A 223 26.49 7.85 10.42
C PRO A 223 25.52 7.18 9.44
N VAL A 224 24.24 6.98 9.79
CA VAL A 224 23.31 6.23 8.93
C VAL A 224 22.76 7.10 7.81
N GLY A 225 22.41 8.36 8.07
CA GLY A 225 21.98 9.35 7.05
C GLY A 225 20.59 9.07 6.45
N CYS A 226 20.40 7.91 5.85
CA CYS A 226 19.19 7.49 5.15
C CYS A 226 18.95 5.98 5.32
N MET A 227 17.69 5.58 5.50
CA MET A 227 17.30 4.17 5.48
C MET A 227 16.26 3.91 4.39
N GLU A 228 16.49 2.84 3.63
CA GLU A 228 15.67 2.43 2.50
C GLU A 228 14.22 2.15 2.93
N TYR A 229 13.27 2.81 2.28
CA TYR A 229 11.85 2.57 2.52
C TYR A 229 11.03 2.95 1.29
N SER A 230 10.34 1.95 0.73
CA SER A 230 9.26 2.15 -0.24
C SER A 230 7.90 2.02 0.43
N ARG A 231 6.94 2.79 -0.08
CA ARG A 231 5.54 2.78 0.37
C ARG A 231 4.89 1.43 0.05
N SER A 232 3.87 1.09 0.82
CA SER A 232 3.00 -0.05 0.54
C SER A 232 2.24 0.16 -0.76
N ALA A 233 1.93 -0.93 -1.46
CA ALA A 233 1.15 -0.87 -2.68
C ALA A 233 -0.28 -0.38 -2.38
N PRO A 234 -0.79 0.63 -3.12
CA PRO A 234 -2.14 1.12 -2.91
C PRO A 234 -3.18 0.11 -3.41
N HIS A 235 -4.38 0.21 -2.86
CA HIS A 235 -5.56 -0.56 -3.29
C HIS A 235 -6.69 0.40 -3.63
N LEU A 236 -7.59 -0.03 -4.51
CA LEU A 236 -8.79 0.72 -4.93
C LEU A 236 -9.81 0.99 -3.80
N GLY A 237 -9.55 0.53 -2.57
CA GLY A 237 -10.55 0.42 -1.50
C GLY A 237 -11.60 -0.68 -1.77
N ASN A 238 -12.46 -0.93 -0.78
CA ASN A 238 -13.56 -1.89 -0.90
C ASN A 238 -14.86 -1.13 -1.15
N SER A 239 -15.27 -0.98 -2.41
CA SER A 239 -16.52 -0.30 -2.81
C SER A 239 -17.79 -1.00 -2.32
N LEU A 240 -17.67 -2.23 -1.81
CA LEU A 240 -18.77 -3.06 -1.30
C LEU A 240 -18.87 -3.08 0.23
N GLN A 241 -18.03 -2.34 0.94
CA GLN A 241 -18.21 -2.11 2.37
C GLN A 241 -19.21 -0.98 2.58
N VAL A 242 -20.49 -1.33 2.67
CA VAL A 242 -21.44 -0.49 3.39
C VAL A 242 -20.98 -0.52 4.85
N THR A 243 -20.48 0.60 5.35
CA THR A 243 -20.22 0.77 6.78
C THR A 243 -21.56 0.85 7.50
N GLU A 244 -22.13 -0.30 7.85
CA GLU A 244 -23.07 -0.39 8.96
C GLU A 244 -22.21 -0.44 10.25
N ILE A 245 -21.92 0.74 10.80
CA ILE A 245 -21.55 0.89 12.22
C ILE A 245 -22.69 1.65 12.89
#